data_AF-A0A510K518-F1
#
_entry.id   AF-A0A510K518-F1
#
_cell.length_a   1.000
_cell.length_b   1.000
_cell.length_c   1.000
_cell.angle_alpha   90.00
_cell.angle_beta   90.00
_cell.angle_gamma   90.00
#
_symmetry.space_group_name_H-M   'P 1'
#
loop_
_entity.id
_entity.type
_entity.pdbx_description
1 polymer ?
#
loop_
_entity_poly.entity_id
_entity_poly.type
_entity_poly.pdbx_seq_one_letter_code
_entity_poly.pdbx_strand_id
1 'polypeptide(L)'
;MLLPNTKVGHLGVYRNEETLEPVYYYAKMPTNVVESQVFVVDPMLATGGSMIYTLDYLKEKGVKNITVLCIIGAPEGIKKFTEKHPDVDLYIAAIDDGLNENAYIYPGLGDAGDRIFGTK
;
A
#
# COMPACT_ATOMS: atom_id res chain seq x y z
N MET A 1 14.67 0.94 -16.40
CA MET A 1 13.30 0.66 -15.96
C MET A 1 12.91 -0.72 -16.47
N LEU A 2 12.48 -1.64 -15.59
CA LEU A 2 12.22 -3.03 -15.97
C LEU A 2 11.01 -3.18 -16.91
N LEU A 3 10.01 -2.30 -16.79
CA LEU A 3 8.81 -2.30 -17.64
C LEU A 3 8.55 -0.87 -18.18
N PRO A 4 9.27 -0.41 -19.21
CA PRO A 4 9.26 0.99 -19.65
C PRO A 4 7.92 1.47 -20.23
N ASN A 5 7.07 0.55 -20.69
CA ASN A 5 5.79 0.87 -21.34
C ASN A 5 4.57 0.70 -20.40
N THR A 6 4.80 0.53 -19.09
CA THR A 6 3.72 0.40 -18.11
C THR A 6 2.95 1.70 -17.96
N LYS A 7 1.61 1.61 -17.95
CA LYS A 7 0.75 2.75 -17.64
C LYS A 7 0.73 2.98 -16.12
N VAL A 8 0.83 4.23 -15.70
CA VAL A 8 0.85 4.60 -14.29
C VAL A 8 -0.51 5.14 -13.87
N GLY A 9 -1.09 4.56 -12.82
CA GLY A 9 -2.20 5.12 -12.08
C GLY A 9 -1.71 5.76 -10.78
N HIS A 10 -2.39 6.80 -10.32
CA HIS A 10 -2.12 7.40 -9.02
C HIS A 10 -3.36 7.30 -8.14
N LEU A 11 -3.20 6.75 -6.94
CA LEU A 11 -4.19 6.75 -5.88
C LEU A 11 -3.56 7.41 -4.66
N GLY A 12 -4.11 8.56 -4.29
CA GLY A 12 -3.71 9.36 -3.15
C GLY A 12 -4.51 8.98 -1.91
N VAL A 13 -3.82 8.34 -0.97
CA VAL A 13 -4.34 8.01 0.36
C VAL A 13 -3.26 8.37 1.38
N TYR A 14 -3.62 9.14 2.40
CA TYR A 14 -2.74 9.36 3.55
C TYR A 14 -3.40 8.80 4.81
N ARG A 15 -2.59 8.50 5.83
CA ARG A 15 -3.08 8.07 7.14
C ARG A 15 -3.32 9.30 8.00
N ASN A 16 -4.52 9.46 8.55
CA ASN A 16 -4.75 10.46 9.58
C ASN A 16 -3.96 10.06 10.84
N GLU A 17 -3.12 10.95 11.38
CA GLU A 17 -2.25 10.63 12.52
C GLU A 17 -3.00 10.46 13.85
N GLU A 18 -4.17 11.09 13.99
CA GLU A 18 -5.00 11.00 15.20
C GLU A 18 -5.90 9.76 15.20
N THR A 19 -6.55 9.46 14.07
CA THR A 19 -7.51 8.35 13.98
C THR A 19 -6.91 7.06 13.43
N LEU A 20 -5.74 7.14 12.79
CA LEU A 20 -5.08 6.05 12.05
C LEU A 20 -5.89 5.50 10.87
N GLU A 21 -6.97 6.19 10.49
CA GLU A 21 -7.83 5.83 9.36
C GLU A 21 -7.27 6.38 8.03
N PRO A 22 -7.51 5.67 6.90
CA PRO A 22 -7.10 6.13 5.59
C PRO A 22 -8.00 7.27 5.10
N VAL A 23 -7.39 8.34 4.61
CA VAL A 23 -8.08 9.48 3.99
C VAL A 23 -7.71 9.54 2.51
N TYR A 24 -8.71 9.32 1.67
CA TYR A 24 -8.61 9.48 0.23
C TYR A 24 -8.65 10.95 -0.17
N TYR A 25 -7.80 11.33 -1.12
CA TYR A 25 -7.80 12.69 -1.68
C TYR A 25 -7.77 12.75 -3.21
N TYR A 26 -7.32 11.70 -3.90
CA TYR A 26 -7.22 11.73 -5.37
C TYR A 26 -7.13 10.33 -5.99
N ALA A 27 -7.75 10.12 -7.15
CA ALA A 27 -7.54 8.93 -7.98
C ALA A 27 -7.54 9.29 -9.46
N LYS A 28 -6.55 8.77 -10.20
CA LYS A 28 -6.51 8.78 -11.66
C LYS A 28 -5.89 7.49 -12.16
N MET A 29 -6.71 6.67 -12.80
CA MET A 29 -6.31 5.35 -13.29
C MET A 29 -6.29 5.30 -14.82
N PRO A 30 -5.44 4.43 -15.42
CA PRO A 30 -5.52 4.12 -16.84
C PRO A 30 -6.90 3.56 -17.21
N THR A 31 -7.38 3.89 -18.41
CA THR A 31 -8.72 3.50 -18.88
C THR A 31 -8.92 1.99 -18.98
N ASN A 32 -7.85 1.22 -19.18
CA ASN A 32 -7.86 -0.24 -19.31
C ASN A 32 -7.42 -0.96 -18.02
N VAL A 33 -7.47 -0.30 -16.85
CA VAL A 33 -6.99 -0.87 -15.57
C VAL A 33 -7.68 -2.19 -15.21
N VAL A 34 -8.97 -2.34 -15.53
CA VAL A 34 -9.78 -3.54 -15.22
C VAL A 34 -9.26 -4.80 -15.90
N GLU A 35 -8.71 -4.66 -17.11
CA GLU A 35 -8.20 -5.77 -17.92
C GLU A 35 -6.69 -6.03 -17.70
N SER A 36 -6.05 -5.21 -16.86
CA SER A 36 -4.59 -5.21 -16.70
C SER A 36 -4.14 -6.04 -15.50
N GLN A 37 -2.89 -6.50 -15.55
CA GLN A 37 -2.13 -6.83 -14.33
C GLN A 37 -1.81 -5.52 -13.61
N VAL A 38 -2.21 -5.40 -12.34
CA VAL A 38 -1.99 -4.19 -11.53
C VAL A 38 -0.98 -4.49 -10.44
N PHE A 39 0.10 -3.70 -10.41
CA PHE A 39 1.05 -3.69 -9.31
C PHE A 39 0.77 -2.47 -8.44
N VAL A 40 0.32 -2.71 -7.21
CA VAL A 40 0.20 -1.66 -6.19
C VAL A 40 1.54 -1.58 -5.47
N VAL A 41 2.15 -0.39 -5.47
CA VAL A 41 3.46 -0.15 -4.88
C VAL A 41 3.31 0.84 -3.73
N ASP A 42 3.73 0.43 -2.54
CA ASP A 42 3.76 1.27 -1.34
C ASP A 42 5.01 0.88 -0.54
N PRO A 43 5.91 1.81 -0.15
CA PRO A 43 7.09 1.46 0.63
C PRO A 43 6.79 0.67 1.91
N MET A 44 5.67 0.93 2.59
CA MET A 44 5.42 0.44 3.95
C MET A 44 4.04 -0.22 4.11
N LEU A 45 4.02 -1.44 4.65
CA LEU A 45 2.80 -2.09 5.14
C LEU A 45 2.75 -2.08 6.68
N ALA A 46 2.38 -0.94 7.26
CA ALA A 46 2.28 -0.75 8.72
C ALA A 46 1.00 -1.36 9.31
N THR A 47 -0.06 -0.56 9.50
CA THR A 47 -1.36 -1.06 9.98
C THR A 47 -2.20 -1.77 8.90
N GLY A 48 -1.76 -1.68 7.64
CA GLY A 48 -2.48 -2.18 6.47
C GLY A 48 -3.66 -1.31 6.00
N GLY A 49 -4.03 -0.24 6.72
CA GLY A 49 -5.22 0.58 6.43
C GLY A 49 -5.25 1.15 5.01
N SER A 50 -4.20 1.89 4.61
CA SER A 50 -4.11 2.49 3.27
C SER A 50 -4.07 1.46 2.14
N MET A 51 -3.36 0.35 2.35
CA MET A 51 -3.28 -0.73 1.37
C MET A 51 -4.62 -1.43 1.18
N ILE A 52 -5.32 -1.73 2.27
CA ILE A 52 -6.66 -2.31 2.25
C ILE A 52 -7.63 -1.38 1.52
N TYR A 53 -7.64 -0.09 1.85
CA TYR A 53 -8.46 0.89 1.14
C TYR A 53 -8.18 0.88 -0.37
N THR A 54 -6.91 0.83 -0.73
CA THR A 54 -6.46 0.78 -2.14
C THR A 54 -7.00 -0.45 -2.86
N LEU A 55 -6.92 -1.62 -2.22
CA LEU A 55 -7.44 -2.86 -2.78
C LEU A 55 -8.96 -2.86 -2.90
N ASP A 56 -9.68 -2.41 -1.87
CA ASP A 56 -11.14 -2.24 -1.91
C ASP A 56 -11.54 -1.35 -3.11
N TYR A 57 -10.88 -0.19 -3.25
CA TYR A 57 -11.13 0.74 -4.36
C TYR A 57 -10.91 0.09 -5.74
N LEU A 58 -9.80 -0.62 -5.92
CA LEU A 58 -9.49 -1.29 -7.20
C LEU A 58 -10.48 -2.41 -7.51
N LYS A 59 -10.86 -3.20 -6.50
CA LYS A 59 -11.85 -4.28 -6.66
C LYS A 59 -13.25 -3.74 -6.94
N GLU A 60 -13.65 -2.63 -6.32
CA GLU A 60 -14.91 -1.94 -6.63
C GLU A 60 -14.95 -1.47 -8.10
N LYS A 61 -13.80 -1.08 -8.66
CA LYS A 61 -13.67 -0.78 -10.10
C LYS A 61 -13.66 -2.01 -11.01
N GLY A 62 -13.67 -3.21 -10.44
CA GLY A 62 -13.69 -4.49 -11.17
C GLY A 62 -12.31 -5.07 -11.49
N VAL A 63 -11.22 -4.50 -10.95
CA VAL A 63 -9.87 -5.04 -11.14
C VAL A 63 -9.73 -6.37 -10.40
N LYS A 64 -9.20 -7.39 -11.07
CA LYS A 64 -9.07 -8.75 -10.53
C LYS A 64 -7.63 -9.21 -10.32
N ASN A 65 -6.72 -8.77 -11.19
CA ASN A 65 -5.33 -9.23 -11.18
C ASN A 65 -4.46 -8.20 -10.47
N ILE A 66 -4.32 -8.36 -9.16
CA ILE A 66 -3.60 -7.40 -8.31
C ILE A 66 -2.44 -8.10 -7.60
N THR A 67 -1.28 -7.45 -7.61
CA THR A 67 -0.10 -7.83 -6.82
C THR A 67 0.37 -6.61 -6.04
N VAL A 68 0.67 -6.78 -4.76
CA VAL A 68 1.17 -5.73 -3.87
C VAL A 68 2.67 -5.92 -3.66
N LEU A 69 3.42 -4.83 -3.80
CA LEU A 69 4.87 -4.79 -3.57
C LEU A 69 5.18 -3.77 -2.47
N CYS A 70 5.79 -4.24 -1.39
CA CYS A 70 6.26 -3.41 -0.28
C CYS A 70 7.75 -3.62 0.00
N ILE A 71 8.41 -2.59 0.52
CA ILE A 71 9.80 -2.72 0.97
C ILE A 71 9.82 -3.35 2.36
N ILE A 72 8.98 -2.83 3.27
CA ILE A 72 8.94 -3.25 4.67
C ILE A 72 7.50 -3.40 5.15
N GLY A 73 7.25 -4.27 6.13
CA GLY A 73 5.95 -4.36 6.78
C GLY A 73 6.02 -4.96 8.16
N ALA A 74 4.91 -4.82 8.89
CA ALA A 74 4.73 -5.37 10.22
C ALA A 74 3.75 -6.56 10.18
N PRO A 75 3.94 -7.58 11.04
CA PRO A 75 3.06 -8.75 11.15
C PRO A 75 1.57 -8.39 11.29
N GLU A 76 1.24 -7.32 12.00
CA GLU A 76 -0.12 -6.84 12.23
C GLU A 76 -0.77 -6.39 10.93
N GLY A 77 -0.05 -5.62 10.11
CA GLY A 77 -0.50 -5.18 8.79
C GLY A 77 -0.66 -6.33 7.81
N ILE A 78 0.31 -7.25 7.79
CA ILE A 78 0.27 -8.45 6.94
C ILE A 78 -0.93 -9.33 7.30
N LYS A 79 -1.16 -9.56 8.60
CA LYS A 79 -2.32 -10.33 9.07
C LYS A 79 -3.63 -9.67 8.62
N LYS A 80 -3.82 -8.38 8.89
CA LYS A 80 -5.03 -7.65 8.51
C LYS A 80 -5.26 -7.64 6.99
N PHE A 81 -4.17 -7.48 6.22
CA PHE A 81 -4.18 -7.55 4.76
C PHE A 81 -4.64 -8.92 4.26
N THR A 82 -3.99 -9.99 4.72
CA THR A 82 -4.25 -11.36 4.26
C THR A 82 -5.62 -11.88 4.67
N GLU A 83 -6.12 -11.47 5.84
CA GLU A 83 -7.49 -11.80 6.28
C GLU A 83 -8.56 -11.15 5.39
N LYS A 84 -8.34 -9.90 4.95
CA LYS A 84 -9.33 -9.16 4.16
C LYS A 84 -9.20 -9.39 2.65
N HIS A 85 -8.00 -9.62 2.15
CA HIS A 85 -7.70 -9.83 0.73
C HIS A 85 -6.81 -11.07 0.52
N PRO A 86 -7.28 -12.27 0.89
CA PRO A 86 -6.51 -13.52 0.77
C PRO A 86 -6.22 -13.90 -0.69
N ASP A 87 -6.89 -13.26 -1.64
CA ASP A 87 -6.78 -13.45 -3.09
C ASP A 87 -5.72 -12.57 -3.75
N VAL A 88 -5.02 -11.72 -3.00
CA VAL A 88 -4.01 -10.79 -3.54
C VAL A 88 -2.61 -11.21 -3.11
N ASP A 89 -1.72 -11.39 -4.09
CA ASP A 89 -0.32 -11.69 -3.82
C ASP A 89 0.37 -10.49 -3.16
N LEU A 90 1.09 -10.75 -2.07
CA LEU A 90 1.89 -9.76 -1.34
C LEU A 90 3.36 -10.17 -1.37
N TYR A 91 4.20 -9.29 -1.94
CA TYR A 91 5.65 -9.43 -1.89
C TYR A 91 6.23 -8.32 -1.01
N ILE A 92 7.00 -8.72 -0.02
CA ILE A 92 7.61 -7.80 0.95
C ILE A 92 9.09 -8.15 1.15
N ALA A 93 9.97 -7.16 1.07
CA ALA A 93 11.41 -7.42 1.13
C ALA A 93 11.91 -7.67 2.57
N ALA A 94 11.29 -7.02 3.57
CA ALA A 94 11.59 -7.21 4.99
C ALA A 94 10.32 -7.21 5.83
N ILE A 95 10.28 -8.07 6.85
CA ILE A 95 9.24 -8.09 7.88
C ILE A 95 9.93 -7.75 9.19
N ASP A 96 9.49 -6.67 9.80
CA ASP A 96 10.03 -6.15 11.06
C ASP A 96 9.21 -6.65 12.27
N ASP A 97 9.65 -6.35 13.48
CA ASP A 97 9.14 -6.99 14.70
C ASP A 97 7.65 -6.69 14.97
N GLY A 98 7.19 -5.50 14.57
CA GLY A 98 5.81 -5.09 14.81
C GLY A 98 5.60 -3.59 14.64
N LEU A 99 4.58 -3.09 15.32
CA LEU A 99 4.28 -1.66 15.40
C LEU A 99 4.59 -1.10 16.79
N ASN A 100 5.07 0.15 16.85
CA ASN A 100 5.18 0.90 18.10
C ASN A 100 3.84 1.57 18.49
N GLU A 101 3.83 2.28 19.61
CA GLU A 101 2.66 3.00 20.16
C GLU A 101 2.03 4.04 19.21
N ASN A 102 2.81 4.55 18.25
CA ASN A 102 2.37 5.50 17.22
C ASN A 102 2.06 4.80 15.87
N ALA A 103 1.92 3.48 15.88
CA ALA A 103 1.66 2.65 14.71
C ALA A 103 2.71 2.78 13.59
N TYR A 104 3.96 3.08 13.93
CA TYR A 104 5.10 2.97 13.03
C TYR A 104 5.72 1.58 13.13
N ILE A 105 6.22 1.08 12.00
CA ILE A 105 6.97 -0.18 11.96
C ILE A 105 8.22 -0.05 12.84
N TYR A 106 8.52 -1.07 13.63
CA TYR A 106 9.66 -1.13 14.53
C TYR A 106 10.51 -2.39 14.28
N PRO A 107 11.85 -2.28 14.16
CA PRO A 107 12.68 -1.07 14.24
C PRO A 107 12.45 -0.06 13.10
N GLY A 108 11.94 -0.52 11.96
CA GLY A 108 11.41 0.28 10.87
C GLY A 108 12.43 1.15 10.13
N LEU A 109 11.88 2.07 9.34
CA LEU A 109 12.66 3.07 8.60
C LEU A 109 12.17 4.51 8.83
N GLY A 110 11.36 4.74 9.88
CA GLY A 110 10.70 6.02 10.12
C GLY A 110 9.68 6.33 9.03
N ASP A 111 9.42 7.62 8.77
CA ASP A 111 8.52 8.03 7.68
C ASP A 111 9.21 7.89 6.31
N ALA A 112 8.74 6.94 5.49
CA ALA A 112 9.27 6.74 4.16
C ALA A 112 9.00 7.92 3.22
N GLY A 113 7.83 8.54 3.32
CA GLY A 113 7.41 9.66 2.46
C GLY A 113 8.33 10.85 2.66
N ASP A 114 8.53 11.27 3.90
CA ASP A 114 9.43 12.39 4.23
C ASP A 114 10.86 12.13 3.79
N ARG A 115 11.32 10.87 3.92
CA ARG A 115 12.66 10.49 3.50
C ARG A 115 12.82 10.47 1.97
N ILE A 116 11.79 10.09 1.24
CA ILE A 116 11.80 10.05 -0.23
C ILE A 116 11.76 11.47 -0.80
N PHE A 117 10.93 12.34 -0.24
CA PHE A 117 10.69 13.68 -0.78
C PHE A 117 11.48 14.80 -0.08
N GLY A 118 12.16 14.49 1.03
CA GLY A 118 12.96 15.46 1.78
C GLY A 118 12.12 16.54 2.48
N THR A 119 10.94 16.19 2.98
CA THR A 119 9.95 17.12 3.54
C THR A 119 9.99 17.25 5.06
N LYS A 120 11.17 17.01 5.65
CA LYS A 120 11.41 17.14 7.09
C LYS A 120 11.88 18.53 7.50
#